data_AF-A0A847X497-F1
#
_entry.id   AF-A0A847X497-F1
#
_cell.length_a   1.000
_cell.length_b   1.000
_cell.length_c   1.000
_cell.angle_alpha   90.00
_cell.angle_beta   90.00
_cell.angle_gamma   90.00
#
_symmetry.space_group_name_H-M   'P 1'
#
loop_
_entity.id
_entity.type
_entity.pdbx_description
1 polymer ?
#
loop_
_entity_poly.entity_id
_entity_poly.type
_entity_poly.pdbx_seq_one_letter_code
_entity_poly.pdbx_strand_id
1 'polypeptide(L)'
;MSRSVATLLLLICTMFWGFAFIAQKSAMDSMGPLTFAGTRYLIGGLLVLPLAIFEFRRRAIKLTRTHGLFILAMSIVFFFGSWLQQWGLQTTTATNAGFLTGLYVFFVPLLGYLILRTRPHPIILVGVPLALVGIYFLNGGGLDSFNTG
;
A
#
# COMPACT_ATOMS: atom_id res chain seq x y z
N MET A 1 21.79 -9.80 -8.30
CA MET A 1 20.62 -9.94 -9.19
C MET A 1 20.81 -9.00 -10.38
N SER A 2 20.55 -9.44 -11.62
CA SER A 2 20.60 -8.53 -12.77
C SER A 2 19.43 -7.54 -12.70
N ARG A 3 19.62 -6.30 -13.21
CA ARG A 3 18.57 -5.25 -13.18
C ARG A 3 17.27 -5.75 -13.80
N SER A 4 17.34 -6.51 -14.88
CA SER A 4 16.16 -7.03 -15.59
C SER A 4 15.34 -8.01 -14.76
N VAL A 5 16.00 -8.89 -13.99
CA VAL A 5 15.29 -9.85 -13.11
C VAL A 5 14.60 -9.11 -11.97
N ALA A 6 15.23 -8.08 -11.40
CA ALA A 6 14.60 -7.25 -10.37
C ALA A 6 13.37 -6.53 -10.92
N THR A 7 13.46 -5.93 -12.12
CA THR A 7 12.32 -5.27 -12.77
C THR A 7 11.18 -6.25 -13.07
N LEU A 8 11.48 -7.45 -13.58
CA LEU A 8 10.47 -8.47 -13.86
C LEU A 8 9.75 -8.91 -12.57
N LEU A 9 10.50 -9.13 -11.49
CA LEU A 9 9.92 -9.48 -10.19
C LEU A 9 9.02 -8.36 -9.65
N LEU A 10 9.41 -7.09 -9.81
CA LEU A 10 8.58 -5.95 -9.44
C LEU A 10 7.30 -5.89 -10.26
N LEU A 11 7.37 -6.12 -11.58
CA LEU A 11 6.18 -6.16 -12.44
C LEU A 11 5.21 -7.26 -12.01
N ILE A 12 5.70 -8.47 -11.78
CA ILE A 12 4.89 -9.60 -11.30
C ILE A 12 4.26 -9.26 -9.94
N CYS A 13 5.03 -8.67 -9.02
CA CYS A 13 4.54 -8.25 -7.72
C CYS A 13 3.39 -7.22 -7.85
N THR A 14 3.58 -6.19 -8.68
CA THR A 14 2.54 -5.18 -8.92
C THR A 14 1.29 -5.75 -9.58
N MET A 15 1.45 -6.73 -10.47
CA MET A 15 0.33 -7.43 -11.12
C MET A 15 -0.50 -8.23 -10.09
N PHE A 16 0.16 -9.01 -9.22
CA PHE A 16 -0.54 -9.71 -8.13
C PHE A 16 -1.22 -8.74 -7.16
N TRP A 17 -0.59 -7.60 -6.88
CA TRP A 17 -1.18 -6.57 -6.03
C TRP A 17 -2.42 -5.95 -6.67
N GLY A 18 -2.41 -5.71 -7.99
CA GLY A 18 -3.58 -5.25 -8.74
C GLY A 18 -4.74 -6.24 -8.70
N PHE A 19 -4.49 -7.53 -8.99
CA PHE A 19 -5.51 -8.57 -8.90
C PHE A 19 -6.09 -8.73 -7.50
N ALA A 20 -5.28 -8.47 -6.46
CA ALA A 20 -5.73 -8.54 -5.08
C ALA A 20 -6.87 -7.55 -4.78
N PHE A 21 -6.96 -6.39 -5.44
CA PHE A 21 -8.08 -5.46 -5.26
C PHE A 21 -9.42 -6.03 -5.73
N ILE A 22 -9.42 -6.78 -6.83
CA ILE A 22 -10.63 -7.42 -7.36
C ILE A 22 -11.09 -8.53 -6.40
N ALA A 23 -10.16 -9.39 -5.98
CA ALA A 23 -10.43 -10.44 -5.02
C ALA A 23 -10.87 -9.88 -3.66
N GLN A 24 -10.24 -8.78 -3.22
CA GLN A 24 -10.59 -8.07 -1.99
C GLN A 24 -11.99 -7.51 -2.07
N LYS A 25 -12.37 -6.83 -3.15
CA LYS A 25 -13.73 -6.32 -3.33
C LYS A 25 -14.77 -7.45 -3.24
N SER A 26 -14.58 -8.51 -4.02
CA SER A 26 -15.49 -9.67 -4.01
C SER A 26 -15.57 -10.38 -2.65
N ALA A 27 -14.46 -10.50 -1.92
CA ALA A 27 -14.45 -11.17 -0.62
C ALA A 27 -15.06 -10.29 0.50
N MET A 28 -14.90 -8.97 0.41
CA MET A 28 -15.51 -8.03 1.35
C MET A 28 -17.03 -7.99 1.24
N ASP A 29 -17.59 -8.17 0.04
CA ASP A 29 -19.04 -8.21 -0.16
C ASP A 29 -19.70 -9.39 0.60
N SER A 30 -18.96 -10.49 0.77
CA SER A 30 -19.45 -11.70 1.46
C SER A 30 -19.23 -11.70 2.97
N MET A 31 -18.11 -11.16 3.47
CA MET A 31 -17.68 -11.28 4.88
C MET A 31 -17.66 -9.96 5.65
N GLY A 32 -17.89 -8.83 4.97
CA GLY A 32 -17.72 -7.49 5.49
C GLY A 32 -16.27 -7.00 5.42
N PRO A 33 -16.03 -5.68 5.28
CA PRO A 33 -14.70 -5.11 4.99
C PRO A 33 -13.71 -5.33 6.12
N LEU A 34 -14.18 -5.17 7.36
CA LEU A 34 -13.37 -5.31 8.55
C LEU A 34 -12.94 -6.74 8.81
N THR A 35 -13.87 -7.68 8.67
CA THR A 35 -13.61 -9.10 8.87
C THR A 35 -12.60 -9.59 7.85
N PHE A 36 -12.73 -9.16 6.59
CA PHE A 36 -11.75 -9.46 5.55
C PHE A 36 -10.36 -8.88 5.89
N ALA A 37 -10.29 -7.59 6.23
CA ALA A 37 -9.04 -6.93 6.57
C ALA A 37 -8.37 -7.60 7.79
N GLY A 38 -9.13 -7.84 8.86
CA GLY A 38 -8.67 -8.52 10.07
C GLY A 38 -8.13 -9.92 9.76
N THR A 39 -8.86 -10.73 8.99
CA THR A 39 -8.43 -12.07 8.60
C THR A 39 -7.16 -12.02 7.76
N ARG A 40 -7.08 -11.10 6.80
CA ARG A 40 -5.89 -10.90 5.95
C ARG A 40 -4.65 -10.54 6.78
N TYR A 41 -4.78 -9.62 7.73
CA TYR A 41 -3.66 -9.22 8.60
C TYR A 41 -3.30 -10.30 9.62
N LEU A 42 -4.27 -11.07 10.12
CA LEU A 42 -4.01 -12.21 11.01
C LEU A 42 -3.24 -13.32 10.29
N ILE A 43 -3.67 -13.70 9.08
CA ILE A 43 -2.96 -14.70 8.26
C ILE A 43 -1.56 -14.19 7.91
N GLY A 44 -1.45 -12.93 7.46
CA GLY A 44 -0.15 -12.32 7.16
C GLY A 44 0.79 -12.30 8.37
N GLY A 45 0.25 -11.95 9.54
CA GLY A 45 0.97 -11.98 10.81
C GLY A 45 1.45 -13.38 11.16
N LEU A 46 0.57 -14.39 11.10
CA LEU A 46 0.90 -15.79 11.39
C LEU A 46 1.96 -16.36 10.43
N LEU A 47 1.91 -16.00 9.14
CA LEU A 47 2.90 -16.43 8.15
C LEU A 47 4.27 -15.80 8.38
N VAL A 48 4.31 -14.54 8.84
CA VAL A 48 5.57 -13.83 9.11
C VAL A 48 6.13 -14.15 10.50
N LEU A 49 5.27 -14.53 11.46
CA LEU A 49 5.64 -14.88 12.84
C LEU A 49 6.80 -15.90 12.94
N PRO A 50 6.80 -17.06 12.25
CA PRO A 50 7.91 -18.01 12.35
C PRO A 50 9.23 -17.43 11.82
N LEU A 51 9.18 -16.61 10.75
CA LEU A 51 10.35 -15.92 10.22
C LEU A 51 10.88 -14.88 11.22
N ALA A 52 9.98 -14.13 11.86
CA ALA A 52 10.33 -13.17 12.90
C ALA A 52 10.96 -13.85 14.13
N ILE A 53 10.43 -14.99 14.57
CA ILE A 53 10.99 -15.78 15.67
C ILE A 53 12.38 -16.32 15.30
N PHE A 54 12.55 -16.83 14.09
CA PHE A 54 13.84 -17.33 13.61
C PHE A 54 14.90 -16.23 13.58
N GLU A 55 14.55 -15.04 13.09
CA GLU A 55 15.46 -13.89 13.07
C GLU A 55 15.78 -13.40 14.49
N PHE A 56 14.78 -13.32 15.38
CA PHE A 56 14.97 -12.94 16.78
C PHE A 56 15.90 -13.91 17.52
N ARG A 57 15.85 -15.21 17.20
CA ARG A 57 16.78 -16.22 17.73
C ARG A 57 18.20 -16.04 17.20
N ARG A 58 18.38 -15.56 15.97
CA ARG A 58 19.70 -15.28 15.37
C ARG A 58 20.32 -13.98 15.89
N ARG A 59 19.51 -12.95 16.09
CA ARG A 59 19.92 -11.63 16.61
C ARG A 59 18.89 -11.14 17.61
N ALA A 60 19.13 -11.39 18.89
CA ALA A 60 18.29 -10.87 19.96
C ALA A 60 18.46 -9.34 20.04
N ILE A 61 17.47 -8.60 19.54
CA ILE A 61 17.41 -7.15 19.68
C ILE A 61 16.71 -6.83 21.00
N LYS A 62 17.35 -6.02 21.85
CA LYS A 62 16.71 -5.50 23.06
C LYS A 62 15.72 -4.41 22.67
N LEU A 63 14.43 -4.73 22.73
CA LEU A 63 13.35 -3.76 22.52
C LEU A 63 13.31 -2.75 23.67
N THR A 64 13.65 -1.49 23.38
CA THR A 64 13.50 -0.37 24.32
C THR A 64 12.04 0.11 24.35
N ARG A 65 11.58 0.75 25.44
CA ARG A 65 10.25 1.40 25.50
C ARG A 65 9.97 2.32 24.31
N THR A 66 10.98 3.05 23.83
CA THR A 66 10.86 3.93 22.66
C THR A 66 10.51 3.15 21.39
N HIS A 67 11.13 1.98 21.17
CA HIS A 67 10.81 1.11 20.04
C HIS A 67 9.37 0.61 20.12
N GLY A 68 8.90 0.23 21.32
CA GLY A 68 7.51 -0.15 21.55
C GLY A 68 6.52 0.97 21.22
N LEU A 69 6.84 2.21 21.59
CA LEU A 69 6.02 3.38 21.26
C LEU A 69 5.97 3.64 19.75
N PHE A 70 7.11 3.54 19.06
CA PHE A 70 7.17 3.68 17.60
C PHE A 70 6.38 2.58 16.89
N ILE A 71 6.51 1.32 17.33
CA ILE A 71 5.73 0.20 16.80
C ILE A 71 4.23 0.50 16.97
N LEU A 72 3.81 0.90 18.17
CA LEU A 72 2.41 1.23 18.44
C LEU A 72 1.91 2.38 17.55
N ALA A 73 2.68 3.46 17.43
CA ALA A 73 2.32 4.60 16.59
C ALA A 73 2.18 4.19 15.11
N MET A 74 3.11 3.40 14.58
CA MET A 74 3.04 2.90 13.21
C MET A 74 1.86 1.96 13.00
N SER A 75 1.58 1.06 13.95
CA SER A 75 0.42 0.17 13.91
C SER A 75 -0.90 0.93 13.89
N ILE A 76 -1.03 1.98 14.71
CA ILE A 76 -2.23 2.83 14.75
C ILE A 76 -2.42 3.56 13.42
N VAL A 77 -1.38 4.22 12.91
CA VAL A 77 -1.44 4.94 11.62
C VAL A 77 -1.79 3.99 10.48
N PHE A 78 -1.17 2.81 10.45
CA PHE A 78 -1.43 1.79 9.45
C PHE A 78 -2.84 1.21 9.55
N PHE A 79 -3.35 1.01 10.76
CA PHE A 79 -4.73 0.58 11.00
C PHE A 79 -5.73 1.60 10.46
N PHE A 80 -5.57 2.88 10.80
CA PHE A 80 -6.45 3.94 10.29
C PHE A 80 -6.36 4.08 8.76
N GLY A 81 -5.16 4.02 8.20
CA GLY A 81 -4.97 4.05 6.75
C GLY A 81 -5.65 2.87 6.04
N SER A 82 -5.49 1.67 6.60
CA SER A 82 -6.12 0.45 6.07
C SER A 82 -7.64 0.49 6.22
N TRP A 83 -8.15 0.97 7.35
CA TRP A 83 -9.58 1.19 7.57
C TRP A 83 -10.17 2.16 6.53
N LEU A 84 -9.54 3.33 6.36
CA LEU A 84 -10.00 4.35 5.41
C LEU A 84 -9.96 3.82 3.97
N GLN A 85 -8.91 3.08 3.62
CA GLN A 85 -8.81 2.40 2.32
C GLN A 85 -9.94 1.39 2.13
N GLN A 86 -10.24 0.59 3.16
CA GLN A 86 -11.30 -0.41 3.10
C GLN A 86 -12.67 0.24 2.91
N TRP A 87 -12.93 1.34 3.62
CA TRP A 87 -14.16 2.10 3.51
C TRP A 87 -14.31 2.73 2.13
N GLY A 88 -13.24 3.35 1.60
CA GLY A 88 -13.23 3.88 0.22
C GLY A 88 -13.45 2.80 -0.85
N LEU A 89 -12.95 1.57 -0.62
CA LEU A 89 -13.17 0.47 -1.56
C LEU A 89 -14.64 -0.02 -1.58
N GLN A 90 -15.43 0.27 -0.53
CA GLN A 90 -16.88 0.00 -0.56
C GLN A 90 -17.63 1.02 -1.40
N THR A 91 -17.24 2.30 -1.35
CA THR A 91 -17.91 3.39 -2.07
C THR A 91 -17.50 3.44 -3.54
N THR A 92 -16.32 2.91 -3.87
CA THR A 92 -15.70 3.07 -5.19
C THR A 92 -15.43 1.74 -5.92
N THR A 93 -15.08 1.80 -7.20
CA THR A 93 -14.72 0.62 -8.00
C THR A 93 -13.29 0.16 -7.74
N ALA A 94 -12.94 -1.09 -8.05
CA ALA A 94 -11.55 -1.57 -7.91
C ALA A 94 -10.59 -0.72 -8.76
N THR A 95 -11.03 -0.25 -9.93
CA THR A 95 -10.28 0.68 -10.80
C THR A 95 -10.04 2.03 -10.13
N ASN A 96 -11.08 2.65 -9.57
CA ASN A 96 -10.96 3.95 -8.87
C ASN A 96 -10.13 3.84 -7.59
N ALA A 97 -10.25 2.75 -6.83
CA ALA A 97 -9.42 2.50 -5.66
C ALA A 97 -7.95 2.30 -6.03
N GLY A 98 -7.67 1.59 -7.13
CA GLY A 98 -6.33 1.45 -7.70
C GLY A 98 -5.75 2.80 -8.16
N PHE A 99 -6.57 3.65 -8.77
CA PHE A 99 -6.20 5.02 -9.14
C PHE A 99 -5.83 5.87 -7.92
N LEU A 100 -6.72 5.94 -6.91
CA LEU A 100 -6.52 6.73 -5.70
C LEU A 100 -5.29 6.27 -4.92
N THR A 101 -5.06 4.97 -4.85
CA THR A 101 -3.83 4.44 -4.25
C THR A 101 -2.62 4.80 -5.09
N GLY A 102 -2.67 4.69 -6.42
CA GLY A 102 -1.58 5.10 -7.32
C GLY A 102 -1.12 6.56 -7.14
N LEU A 103 -2.00 7.46 -6.68
CA LEU A 103 -1.62 8.83 -6.31
C LEU A 103 -0.57 8.91 -5.19
N TYR A 104 -0.35 7.84 -4.41
CA TYR A 104 0.74 7.82 -3.43
C TYR A 104 2.10 8.09 -4.10
N VAL A 105 2.27 7.77 -5.39
CA VAL A 105 3.52 8.02 -6.12
C VAL A 105 3.85 9.52 -6.15
N PHE A 106 2.82 10.38 -6.12
CA PHE A 106 2.97 11.83 -5.95
C PHE A 106 3.12 12.22 -4.47
N PHE A 107 2.25 11.71 -3.58
CA PHE A 107 2.23 12.12 -2.17
C PHE A 107 3.45 11.66 -1.37
N VAL A 108 4.00 10.48 -1.62
CA VAL A 108 5.15 9.93 -0.88
C VAL A 108 6.39 10.82 -0.99
N PRO A 109 6.90 11.18 -2.19
CA PRO A 109 8.05 12.08 -2.30
C PRO A 109 7.74 13.49 -1.80
N LEU A 110 6.49 13.97 -1.96
CA LEU A 110 6.08 15.28 -1.46
C LEU A 110 6.11 15.35 0.07
N LEU A 111 5.49 14.37 0.75
CA LEU A 111 5.49 14.26 2.21
C LEU A 111 6.90 13.97 2.73
N GLY A 112 7.68 13.16 2.02
CA GLY A 112 9.09 12.93 2.34
C GLY A 112 9.88 14.23 2.31
N TYR A 113 9.70 15.05 1.28
CA TYR A 113 10.31 16.37 1.20
C TYR A 113 9.83 17.31 2.32
N LEU A 114 8.54 17.31 2.64
CA LEU A 114 7.98 18.22 3.67
C LEU A 114 8.41 17.84 5.10
N ILE A 115 8.34 16.55 5.43
CA ILE A 115 8.56 16.02 6.79
C ILE A 115 10.04 15.75 7.04
N LEU A 116 10.70 15.03 6.12
CA LEU A 116 12.09 14.59 6.27
C LEU A 116 13.09 15.61 5.68
N ARG A 117 12.59 16.65 4.98
CA ARG A 117 13.42 17.66 4.27
C ARG A 117 14.42 17.05 3.27
N THR A 118 14.19 15.81 2.85
CA THR A 118 14.99 15.11 1.85
C THR A 118 14.55 15.50 0.45
N ARG A 119 15.47 16.05 -0.34
CA ARG A 119 15.17 16.48 -1.72
C ARG A 119 14.91 15.25 -2.60
N PRO A 120 13.76 15.16 -3.28
CA PRO A 120 13.50 14.06 -4.19
C PRO A 120 14.49 14.09 -5.36
N HIS A 121 14.89 12.90 -5.80
CA HIS A 121 15.81 12.77 -6.94
C HIS A 121 15.18 13.38 -8.21
N PRO A 122 15.93 14.05 -9.10
CA PRO A 122 15.39 14.74 -10.29
C PRO A 122 14.54 13.85 -11.21
N ILE A 123 14.83 12.55 -11.27
CA ILE A 123 14.02 11.56 -12.01
C ILE A 123 12.58 11.49 -11.50
N ILE A 124 12.36 11.69 -10.19
CA ILE A 124 11.02 11.66 -9.57
C ILE A 124 10.18 12.84 -10.09
N LEU A 125 10.79 14.01 -10.35
CA LEU A 125 10.07 15.17 -10.90
C LEU A 125 9.48 14.90 -12.29
N VAL A 126 10.09 14.04 -13.10
CA VAL A 126 9.58 13.66 -14.43
C VAL A 126 8.71 12.40 -14.35
N GLY A 127 9.10 11.43 -13.50
CA GLY A 127 8.38 10.18 -13.32
C GLY A 127 7.01 10.36 -12.68
N VAL A 128 6.84 11.33 -11.79
CA VAL A 128 5.57 11.60 -11.12
C VAL A 128 4.50 12.11 -12.10
N PRO A 129 4.73 13.15 -12.92
CA PRO A 129 3.78 13.57 -13.96
C PRO A 129 3.45 12.44 -14.93
N LEU A 130 4.45 11.67 -15.37
CA LEU A 130 4.23 10.55 -16.29
C LEU A 130 3.37 9.45 -15.67
N ALA A 131 3.60 9.13 -14.40
CA ALA A 131 2.77 8.19 -13.65
C ALA A 131 1.34 8.69 -13.49
N LEU A 132 1.14 9.97 -13.16
CA LEU A 132 -0.19 10.59 -13.07
C LEU A 132 -0.96 10.51 -14.39
N VAL A 133 -0.28 10.77 -15.52
CA VAL A 133 -0.87 10.63 -16.86
C VAL A 133 -1.26 9.18 -17.15
N GLY A 134 -0.38 8.21 -16.86
CA GLY A 134 -0.68 6.79 -17.04
C GLY A 134 -1.87 6.33 -16.18
N ILE A 135 -1.92 6.79 -14.93
CA ILE A 135 -3.01 6.52 -13.99
C ILE A 135 -4.33 7.15 -14.48
N TYR A 136 -4.29 8.37 -15.04
CA TYR A 136 -5.45 9.03 -15.65
C TYR A 136 -6.02 8.26 -16.85
N PHE A 137 -5.17 7.78 -17.76
CA PHE A 137 -5.61 6.96 -18.89
C PHE A 137 -6.19 5.61 -18.45
N LEU A 138 -5.63 5.01 -17.40
CA LEU A 138 -6.14 3.78 -16.79
C LEU A 138 -7.57 3.93 -16.24
N ASN A 139 -7.98 5.14 -15.84
CA ASN A 139 -9.33 5.46 -15.38
C ASN A 139 -10.27 5.90 -16.52
N GLY A 140 -9.94 5.59 -17.78
CA GLY A 140 -10.81 5.88 -18.92
C GLY A 140 -10.84 7.34 -19.37
N GLY A 141 -9.95 8.20 -18.87
CA GLY A 141 -9.74 9.55 -19.40
C GLY A 141 -10.92 10.52 -19.24
N GLY A 142 -11.86 10.25 -18.34
CA GLY A 142 -13.00 11.13 -18.02
C GLY A 142 -13.02 11.50 -16.55
N LEU A 143 -13.29 12.77 -16.23
CA LEU A 143 -13.57 13.20 -14.85
C LEU A 143 -14.98 12.76 -14.38
N ASP A 144 -15.81 12.25 -15.29
CA ASP A 144 -17.17 11.76 -15.01
C ASP A 144 -17.20 10.42 -14.25
N SER A 145 -16.07 9.71 -14.16
CA SER A 145 -15.92 8.48 -13.34
C SER A 145 -15.57 8.77 -11.87
N PHE A 146 -15.38 10.04 -11.51
CA PHE A 146 -15.34 10.48 -10.11
C PHE A 146 -16.76 10.42 -9.53
N ASN A 147 -17.15 9.21 -9.11
CA ASN A 147 -18.27 9.06 -8.20
C ASN A 147 -17.96 9.81 -6.90
N THR A 148 -18.99 10.28 -6.18
CA THR A 148 -18.86 11.00 -4.90
C THR A 148 -18.41 10.10 -3.73
N GLY A 149 -17.48 9.18 -3.97
CA GLY A 149 -16.96 8.22 -3.00
C GLY A 149 -16.04 7.16 -3.59
#